data_AF-A0A329YF02-F1
#
_entry.id   AF-A0A329YF02-F1
#
_cell.length_a   1.000
_cell.length_b   1.000
_cell.length_c   1.000
_cell.angle_alpha   90.00
_cell.angle_beta   90.00
_cell.angle_gamma   90.00
#
_symmetry.space_group_name_H-M   'P 1'
#
loop_
_entity.id
_entity.type
_entity.pdbx_description
1 polymer ?
#
loop_
_entity_poly.entity_id
_entity_poly.type
_entity_poly.pdbx_seq_one_letter_code
_entity_poly.pdbx_strand_id
1 'polypeptide(L)' 'MSPIWTAKDLEGNIVQVLELARTVGPQRIRDATGIYVLKVEEDFSKPDVAESILKLRPKG' A
#
# COMPACT_ATOMS: atom_id res chain seq x y z
N MET A 1 -3.58 16.44 0.71
CA MET A 1 -2.57 16.25 1.77
C MET A 1 -2.71 14.80 2.23
N SER A 2 -1.67 13.96 2.11
CA SER A 2 -1.76 12.58 2.61
C SER A 2 -1.88 12.61 4.13
N PRO A 3 -2.86 11.90 4.74
CA PRO A 3 -2.98 11.85 6.19
C PRO A 3 -1.69 11.31 6.82
N ILE A 4 -1.25 11.95 7.91
CA ILE A 4 -0.13 11.48 8.73
C ILE A 4 -0.75 10.69 9.88
N TRP A 5 -0.45 9.40 9.95
CA TRP A 5 -0.92 8.49 10.98
C TRP A 5 -0.07 8.60 12.24
N THR A 6 -0.63 8.36 13.42
CA THR A 6 0.14 8.14 14.65
C THR A 6 0.33 6.65 14.92
N ALA A 7 1.33 6.28 15.73
CA ALA A 7 1.49 4.89 16.18
C ALA A 7 0.20 4.32 16.82
N LYS A 8 -0.52 5.16 17.58
CA LYS A 8 -1.79 4.80 18.22
C LYS A 8 -2.91 4.56 17.20
N ASP A 9 -2.96 5.31 16.11
CA ASP A 9 -3.94 5.08 15.05
C ASP A 9 -3.71 3.73 14.36
N LEU A 10 -2.45 3.28 14.26
CA LEU A 10 -2.11 2.00 13.65
C LEU A 10 -2.60 0.80 14.46
N GLU A 11 -2.63 0.89 15.80
CA GLU A 11 -3.04 -0.21 16.67
C GLU A 11 -4.45 -0.73 16.33
N GLY A 12 -5.36 0.16 15.91
CA GLY A 12 -6.72 -0.20 15.51
C GLY A 12 -6.95 -0.30 14.00
N ASN A 13 -6.04 0.24 13.17
CA ASN A 13 -6.31 0.48 11.75
C ASN A 13 -5.22 -0.08 10.81
N ILE A 14 -4.33 -0.95 11.28
CA ILE A 14 -3.20 -1.44 10.48
C ILE A 14 -3.62 -2.01 9.12
N VAL A 15 -4.72 -2.76 9.06
CA VAL A 15 -5.24 -3.35 7.80
C VAL A 15 -5.63 -2.26 6.80
N GLN A 16 -6.32 -1.21 7.27
CA GLN A 16 -6.71 -0.08 6.44
C GLN A 16 -5.49 0.69 5.94
N VAL A 17 -4.48 0.90 6.80
CA VAL A 17 -3.24 1.59 6.42
C VAL A 17 -2.48 0.81 5.34
N LEU A 18 -2.43 -0.52 5.43
CA LEU A 18 -1.86 -1.38 4.39
C LEU A 18 -2.64 -1.27 3.06
N GLU A 19 -3.96 -1.23 3.13
CA GLU A 19 -4.80 -1.11 1.95
C GLU A 19 -4.66 0.26 1.27
N LEU A 20 -4.58 1.34 2.05
CA LEU A 20 -4.26 2.67 1.55
C LEU A 20 -2.86 2.74 0.95
N ALA A 21 -1.88 2.06 1.56
CA ALA A 21 -0.54 1.95 1.01
C ALA A 21 -0.52 1.30 -0.38
N ARG A 22 -1.35 0.26 -0.57
CA ARG A 22 -1.52 -0.44 -1.85
C ARG A 22 -2.28 0.36 -2.90
N THR A 23 -3.30 1.10 -2.49
CA THR A 23 -4.27 1.72 -3.42
C THR A 23 -3.99 3.20 -3.71
N VAL A 24 -3.55 3.94 -2.69
CA VAL A 24 -3.31 5.39 -2.75
C VAL A 24 -1.81 5.71 -2.77
N GLY A 25 -0.97 4.77 -2.33
CA GLY A 25 0.49 4.92 -2.28
C GLY A 25 1.02 5.14 -0.87
N PRO A 26 2.31 5.49 -0.71
CA PRO A 26 2.99 5.44 0.59
C PRO A 26 2.31 6.25 1.71
N GLN A 27 2.21 5.63 2.88
CA GLN A 27 1.59 6.21 4.08
C GLN A 27 2.67 6.69 5.05
N ARG A 28 2.48 7.87 5.66
CA ARG A 28 3.41 8.43 6.64
C ARG A 28 2.89 8.19 8.04
N ILE A 29 3.76 7.73 8.92
CA ILE A 29 3.45 7.41 10.31
C ILE A 29 4.39 8.22 11.19
N ARG A 30 3.87 8.91 12.19
CA ARG A 30 4.65 9.70 13.15
C ARG A 30 4.52 9.10 14.54
N ASP A 31 5.63 9.03 15.25
CA ASP A 31 5.65 8.74 16.68
C ASP A 31 6.63 9.69 17.41
N ALA A 32 6.90 9.39 18.68
CA ALA A 32 7.83 10.18 19.50
C ALA A 32 9.29 10.12 19.02
N THR A 33 9.65 9.11 18.22
CA THR A 33 11.01 8.86 17.76
C THR A 33 11.26 9.41 16.35
N GLY A 34 10.22 9.59 15.53
CA GLY A 34 10.34 10.21 14.22
C GLY A 34 9.16 10.02 13.28
N ILE A 35 9.45 10.07 11.98
CA ILE A 35 8.49 9.85 10.89
C ILE A 35 8.96 8.65 10.07
N TYR A 36 8.07 7.66 9.95
CA TYR A 36 8.23 6.46 9.16
C TYR A 36 7.38 6.53 7.89
N VAL A 37 7.81 5.81 6.86
CA VAL A 37 7.07 5.68 5.59
C VAL A 37 6.79 4.21 5.34
N LEU A 38 5.52 3.85 5.33
CA LEU A 38 5.05 2.53 4.90
C LEU A 38 4.75 2.59 3.41
N LYS A 39 5.48 1.80 2.62
CA LYS A 39 5.30 1.67 1.17
C LYS A 39 5.09 0.19 0.83
N VAL A 40 4.31 -0.07 -0.21
CA VAL A 40 4.29 -1.38 -0.84
C VAL A 40 5.56 -1.52 -1.66
N GLU A 41 6.29 -2.60 -1.45
CA GLU A 41 7.37 -2.97 -2.35
C GLU A 41 6.80 -3.77 -3.51
N GLU A 42 7.30 -3.50 -4.72
CA GLU A 42 6.93 -4.26 -5.90
C GLU A 42 7.41 -5.70 -5.73
N ASP A 43 6.45 -6.61 -5.67
CA ASP A 43 6.70 -8.03 -5.63
C ASP A 43 6.73 -8.56 -7.07
N PHE A 44 7.91 -8.54 -7.69
CA PHE A 44 8.13 -9.03 -9.05
C PHE A 44 7.89 -10.55 -9.22
N SER A 45 7.66 -11.28 -8.12
CA SER A 45 7.27 -12.70 -8.19
C SER A 45 5.79 -12.88 -8.50
N LYS A 46 4.97 -11.83 -8.36
CA LYS A 46 3.55 -11.83 -8.73
C LYS A 46 3.42 -11.27 -10.14
N PRO A 47 2.62 -11.93 -11.03
CA PRO A 47 2.39 -11.40 -12.35
C PRO A 47 1.79 -10.01 -12.24
N ASP A 48 2.37 -9.08 -12.96
CA ASP A 48 1.90 -7.70 -13.01
C ASP A 48 0.39 -7.69 -13.31
N VAL A 49 -0.35 -6.77 -12.69
CA VAL A 49 -1.78 -6.61 -12.96
C VAL A 49 -1.99 -6.37 -14.47
N ALA A 50 -1.04 -5.72 -15.12
CA ALA A 50 -1.00 -5.57 -16.58
C ALA A 50 -0.90 -6.92 -17.33
N GLU A 51 -0.03 -7.85 -16.89
CA GLU A 51 0.06 -9.19 -17.47
C GLU A 51 -1.21 -10.02 -17.25
N SER A 52 -1.82 -9.89 -16.08
CA SER A 52 -3.04 -10.61 -15.74
C SER A 52 -4.24 -10.15 -16.59
N ILE A 53 -4.32 -8.85 -16.89
CA ILE A 53 -5.33 -8.30 -17.80
C ILE A 53 -5.09 -8.76 -19.24
N LEU A 54 -3.83 -8.86 -19.68
CA LEU A 54 -3.48 -9.40 -21.01
C LEU A 54 -3.89 -10.87 -21.19
N LYS A 55 -3.83 -11.69 -20.12
CA LYS A 55 -4.26 -13.11 -20.14
C LYS A 55 -5.77 -13.29 -20.22
N LEU A 56 -6.56 -12.28 -19.83
CA LEU A 56 -8.02 -12.30 -19.90
C LEU A 56 -8.58 -11.77 -21.23
N ARG A 57 -7.71 -11.32 -22.15
CA ARG A 57 -8.15 -10.85 -23.46
C ARG A 57 -8.72 -12.04 -24.25
N PRO A 58 -9.95 -11.95 -24.80
CA PRO A 58 -10.49 -12.98 -25.66
C PRO A 58 -9.53 -13.19 -26.83
N LYS A 59 -9.02 -14.40 -26.97
CA LYS A 59 -8.41 -14.82 -28.23
C LYS A 59 -9.58 -15.04 -29.19
N GLY A 60 -9.60 -14.27 -30.27
CA GLY A 60 -10.62 -14.38 -31.31
C GLY A 60 -10.69 -15.77 -31.91
#